data_AF-A0A8S2SWB7-F1
#
_entry.id   AF-A0A8S2SWB7-F1
#
_cell.length_a   1.000
_cell.length_b   1.000
_cell.length_c   1.000
_cell.angle_alpha   90.00
_cell.angle_beta   90.00
_cell.angle_gamma   90.00
#
_symmetry.space_group_name_H-M   'P 1'
#
loop_
_entity.id
_entity.type
_entity.pdbx_description
1 polymer ?
#
loop_
_entity_poly.entity_id
_entity_poly.type
_entity_poly.pdbx_seq_one_letter_code
_entity_poly.pdbx_strand_id
1 'polypeptide(L)'
;MEYSRGQNQVGSPEDIAVDSELNVYVTDSSNNRLTEWSAPNYLQGENILGKSGGAGNGLEDLNHPLGLVVDKEDNLYLCDRDNLRVLKRTPGGNVSIFELTIVLVLVQNLFMITNI
;
A
#
# COMPACT_ATOMS: atom_id res chain seq x y z
N MET A 1 20.54 4.40 -19.18
CA MET A 1 20.49 3.00 -18.70
C MET A 1 19.09 2.78 -18.18
N GLU A 2 18.26 2.06 -18.92
CA GLU A 2 16.89 1.74 -18.51
C GLU A 2 16.95 0.59 -17.50
N TYR A 3 16.93 0.94 -16.20
CA TYR A 3 16.76 -0.07 -15.17
C TYR A 3 15.29 -0.50 -15.13
N SER A 4 15.08 -1.81 -15.28
CA SER A 4 13.94 -2.58 -14.72
C SER A 4 12.53 -2.06 -15.00
N ARG A 5 11.96 -2.45 -16.15
CA ARG A 5 10.51 -2.33 -16.43
C ARG A 5 9.81 -3.69 -16.63
N GLY A 6 10.53 -4.79 -16.36
CA GLY A 6 9.94 -6.12 -16.42
C GLY A 6 8.98 -6.34 -15.25
N GLN A 7 7.88 -7.06 -15.49
CA GLN A 7 6.98 -7.48 -14.41
C GLN A 7 7.69 -8.36 -13.36
N ASN A 8 8.78 -9.04 -13.74
CA ASN A 8 9.53 -9.93 -12.85
C ASN A 8 10.75 -9.28 -12.17
N GLN A 9 10.84 -7.96 -12.13
CA GLN A 9 11.98 -7.25 -11.54
C GLN A 9 11.53 -6.17 -10.58
N VAL A 10 11.84 -6.29 -9.29
CA VAL A 10 11.69 -5.21 -8.31
C VAL A 10 12.97 -4.38 -8.28
N GLY A 11 12.85 -3.04 -8.38
CA GLY A 11 14.01 -2.15 -8.53
C GLY A 11 14.63 -1.75 -7.19
N SER A 12 13.80 -1.36 -6.21
CA SER A 12 14.22 -1.09 -4.84
C SER A 12 13.11 -1.57 -3.89
N PRO A 13 13.06 -2.87 -3.57
CA PRO A 13 12.06 -3.40 -2.66
C PRO A 13 12.32 -2.85 -1.24
N GLU A 14 11.31 -2.21 -0.64
CA GLU A 14 11.43 -1.62 0.71
C GLU A 14 10.80 -2.50 1.78
N ASP A 15 9.68 -3.16 1.46
CA ASP A 15 8.96 -4.02 2.40
C ASP A 15 8.23 -5.16 1.68
N ILE A 16 7.88 -6.19 2.45
CA ILE A 16 7.08 -7.33 2.00
C ILE A 16 5.95 -7.65 2.99
N ALA A 17 4.81 -8.09 2.47
CA ALA A 17 3.71 -8.60 3.28
C ALA A 17 3.09 -9.84 2.63
N VAL A 18 2.41 -10.66 3.42
CA VAL A 18 1.80 -11.92 2.96
C VAL A 18 0.34 -11.97 3.42
N ASP A 19 -0.57 -12.30 2.51
CA ASP A 19 -2.00 -12.48 2.82
C ASP A 19 -2.34 -13.90 3.32
N SER A 20 -3.63 -14.13 3.60
CA SER A 20 -4.14 -15.43 4.05
C SER A 20 -4.05 -16.54 2.99
N GLU A 21 -3.92 -16.19 1.70
CA GLU A 21 -3.75 -17.11 0.57
C GLU A 21 -2.28 -17.38 0.22
N LEU A 22 -1.35 -16.81 0.99
CA LEU A 22 0.10 -16.87 0.80
C LEU A 22 0.62 -16.08 -0.43
N ASN A 23 -0.17 -15.16 -0.97
CA ASN A 23 0.33 -14.21 -1.97
C ASN A 23 1.30 -13.23 -1.30
N VAL A 24 2.40 -12.92 -1.98
CA VAL A 24 3.44 -12.01 -1.48
C VAL A 24 3.30 -10.66 -2.16
N TYR A 25 3.25 -9.61 -1.36
CA TYR A 25 3.18 -8.24 -1.83
C TYR A 25 4.49 -7.52 -1.57
N VAL A 26 4.97 -6.73 -2.52
CA VAL A 26 6.25 -6.04 -2.44
C VAL A 26 6.09 -4.58 -2.85
N THR A 27 6.51 -3.65 -1.98
CA THR A 27 6.64 -2.23 -2.32
C THR A 27 7.92 -1.99 -3.10
N ASP A 28 7.79 -1.64 -4.38
CA ASP A 28 8.90 -1.43 -5.31
C ASP A 28 9.12 0.08 -5.48
N SER A 29 9.93 0.66 -4.60
CA SER A 29 9.99 2.10 -4.37
C SER A 29 10.56 2.87 -5.56
N SER A 30 11.60 2.35 -6.20
CA SER A 30 12.21 3.00 -7.38
C SER A 30 11.28 2.99 -8.60
N ASN A 31 10.35 2.03 -8.66
CA ASN A 31 9.37 1.91 -9.73
C ASN A 31 8.00 2.49 -9.37
N ASN A 32 7.85 3.06 -8.15
CA ASN A 32 6.61 3.66 -7.66
C ASN A 32 5.39 2.74 -7.79
N ARG A 33 5.54 1.47 -7.39
CA ARG A 33 4.47 0.47 -7.52
C ARG A 33 4.40 -0.49 -6.35
N LEU A 34 3.26 -1.15 -6.22
CA LEU A 34 3.04 -2.33 -5.39
C LEU A 34 2.88 -3.54 -6.31
N THR A 35 3.66 -4.58 -6.08
CA THR A 35 3.56 -5.83 -6.86
C THR A 35 3.00 -6.97 -6.02
N GLU A 36 2.20 -7.83 -6.65
CA GLU A 36 1.69 -9.07 -6.09
C GLU A 36 2.34 -10.27 -6.78
N TRP A 37 2.74 -11.26 -5.99
CA TRP A 37 3.33 -12.51 -6.44
C TRP A 37 2.49 -13.66 -5.88
N SER A 38 1.69 -14.27 -6.74
CA SER A 38 0.71 -15.25 -6.28
C SER A 38 1.33 -16.62 -5.98
N ALA A 39 0.85 -17.25 -4.91
CA ALA A 39 1.19 -18.62 -4.55
C ALA A 39 0.65 -19.62 -5.58
N PRO A 40 1.19 -20.85 -5.66
CA PRO A 40 2.33 -21.35 -4.89
C PRO A 40 3.69 -21.13 -5.58
N ASN A 41 3.70 -20.61 -6.82
CA ASN A 41 4.87 -20.68 -7.69
C ASN A 41 5.61 -19.35 -7.86
N TYR A 42 5.00 -18.21 -7.53
CA TYR A 42 5.62 -16.88 -7.53
C TYR A 42 6.38 -16.58 -8.84
N LEU A 43 5.81 -16.99 -9.98
CA LEU A 43 6.51 -16.91 -11.27
C LEU A 43 6.59 -15.49 -11.83
N GLN A 44 5.65 -14.61 -11.43
CA GLN A 44 5.51 -13.26 -11.98
C GLN A 44 4.94 -12.29 -10.95
N GLY A 45 5.49 -11.07 -10.95
CA GLY A 45 5.02 -9.96 -10.15
C GLY A 45 4.04 -9.10 -10.94
N GLU A 46 2.77 -9.11 -10.54
CA GLU A 46 1.75 -8.26 -11.15
C GLU A 46 1.74 -6.89 -10.48
N ASN A 47 1.72 -5.82 -11.28
CA ASN A 47 1.57 -4.47 -10.74
C ASN A 47 0.09 -4.25 -10.38
N ILE A 48 -0.20 -4.15 -9.08
CA ILE A 48 -1.56 -4.01 -8.56
C ILE A 48 -1.92 -2.60 -8.08
N LEU A 49 -0.93 -1.70 -7.99
CA LEU A 49 -1.10 -0.28 -7.63
C LEU A 49 0.13 0.53 -8.04
N GLY A 50 -0.08 1.75 -8.54
CA GLY A 50 0.97 2.60 -9.09
C GLY A 50 1.07 2.49 -10.61
N LYS A 51 1.38 3.60 -11.28
CA LYS A 51 1.49 3.63 -12.75
C LYS A 51 2.87 3.21 -13.22
N SER A 52 2.89 2.39 -14.26
CA SER A 52 4.10 2.13 -15.04
C SER A 52 4.57 3.43 -15.70
N GLY A 53 5.68 4.00 -15.24
CA GLY A 53 6.34 5.13 -15.89
C GLY A 53 6.63 6.35 -15.03
N GLY A 54 6.25 6.37 -13.74
CA GLY A 54 6.70 7.42 -12.83
C GLY A 54 5.82 7.61 -11.59
N ALA A 55 6.30 8.46 -10.69
CA ALA A 55 5.56 8.87 -9.52
C ALA A 55 4.34 9.74 -9.88
N GLY A 56 3.32 9.71 -9.03
CA GLY A 56 2.15 10.58 -9.12
C GLY A 56 1.44 10.70 -7.78
N ASN A 57 0.44 11.55 -7.68
CA ASN A 57 -0.31 11.82 -6.45
C ASN A 57 -1.81 11.45 -6.54
N GLY A 58 -2.26 10.94 -7.69
CA GLY A 58 -3.60 10.36 -7.83
C GLY A 58 -3.79 9.19 -6.87
N LEU A 59 -5.04 8.81 -6.58
CA LEU A 59 -5.34 7.76 -5.60
C LEU A 59 -4.71 6.39 -5.97
N GLU A 60 -4.55 6.14 -7.26
CA GLU A 60 -3.96 4.92 -7.84
C GLU A 60 -2.47 5.11 -8.22
N ASP A 61 -1.90 6.29 -7.95
CA ASP A 61 -0.50 6.60 -8.20
C ASP A 61 0.29 6.52 -6.89
N LEU A 62 1.55 6.10 -6.95
CA LEU A 62 2.44 6.09 -5.79
C LEU A 62 3.64 7.00 -6.01
N ASN A 63 4.31 7.36 -4.92
CA ASN A 63 5.54 8.13 -4.90
C ASN A 63 6.43 7.64 -3.75
N HIS A 64 7.44 6.83 -4.11
CA HIS A 64 8.35 6.15 -3.19
C HIS A 64 7.63 5.41 -2.03
N PRO A 65 6.81 4.39 -2.34
CA PRO A 65 6.18 3.58 -1.31
C PRO A 65 7.21 2.89 -0.41
N LEU A 66 6.92 2.79 0.89
CA LEU A 66 7.77 2.15 1.90
C LEU A 66 7.08 0.95 2.55
N GLY A 67 6.58 1.13 3.78
CA GLY A 67 6.04 0.06 4.61
C GLY A 67 4.72 -0.47 4.10
N LEU A 68 4.50 -1.77 4.29
CA LEU A 68 3.35 -2.51 3.82
C LEU A 68 2.88 -3.51 4.89
N VAL A 69 1.59 -3.54 5.17
CA VAL A 69 0.98 -4.54 6.06
C VAL A 69 -0.33 -5.07 5.49
N VAL A 70 -0.68 -6.29 5.86
CA VAL A 70 -1.96 -6.94 5.53
C VAL A 70 -2.76 -7.12 6.82
N ASP A 71 -4.06 -6.79 6.80
CA ASP A 71 -4.96 -7.09 7.93
C ASP A 71 -5.63 -8.48 7.79
N LYS A 72 -6.41 -8.88 8.78
CA LYS A 72 -7.07 -10.20 8.81
C LYS A 72 -8.19 -10.36 7.76
N GLU A 73 -8.58 -9.28 7.09
CA GLU A 73 -9.53 -9.26 5.97
C GLU A 73 -8.80 -9.12 4.63
N ASP A 74 -7.48 -9.35 4.61
CA ASP A 74 -6.57 -9.24 3.48
C ASP A 74 -6.55 -7.83 2.83
N ASN A 75 -6.92 -6.79 3.59
CA ASN A 75 -6.69 -5.44 3.11
C ASN A 75 -5.22 -5.08 3.26
N LEU A 76 -4.68 -4.45 2.22
CA LEU A 76 -3.32 -3.93 2.19
C LEU A 76 -3.32 -2.48 2.67
N TYR A 77 -2.39 -2.15 3.56
CA TYR A 77 -2.11 -0.78 3.97
C TYR A 77 -0.66 -0.48 3.62
N LEU A 78 -0.44 0.59 2.86
CA LEU A 78 0.89 0.98 2.43
C LEU A 78 1.16 2.46 2.71
N CYS A 79 2.42 2.74 3.08
CA CYS A 79 2.92 4.09 3.25
C CYS A 79 3.38 4.64 1.90
N ASP A 80 2.65 5.61 1.35
CA ASP A 80 3.00 6.33 0.13
C ASP A 80 3.81 7.59 0.53
N ARG A 81 5.10 7.35 0.83
CA ARG A 81 5.95 8.23 1.65
C ARG A 81 6.00 9.66 1.14
N ASP A 82 6.34 9.85 -0.13
CA ASP A 82 6.59 11.19 -0.66
C ASP A 82 5.29 11.94 -1.00
N ASN A 83 4.16 11.23 -0.97
CA ASN A 83 2.82 11.82 -0.98
C ASN A 83 2.24 12.03 0.44
N LEU A 84 2.99 11.70 1.50
CA LEU A 84 2.63 11.92 2.90
C LEU A 84 1.27 11.31 3.30
N ARG A 85 0.95 10.13 2.77
CA ARG A 85 -0.33 9.46 3.04
C ARG A 85 -0.15 7.97 3.28
N VAL A 86 -1.15 7.38 3.93
CA VAL A 86 -1.33 5.92 3.99
C VAL A 86 -2.50 5.58 3.10
N LEU A 87 -2.33 4.60 2.22
CA LEU A 87 -3.39 4.07 1.38
C LEU A 87 -3.85 2.72 1.91
N LYS A 88 -5.15 2.46 1.82
CA LYS A 88 -5.76 1.15 1.99
C LYS A 88 -6.21 0.64 0.62
N ARG A 89 -5.81 -0.56 0.25
CA ARG A 89 -6.32 -1.29 -0.92
C ARG A 89 -7.05 -2.55 -0.46
N THR A 90 -8.30 -2.74 -0.87
CA THR A 90 -9.06 -3.96 -0.55
C THR A 90 -8.72 -5.09 -1.52
N PRO A 91 -9.04 -6.37 -1.20
CA PRO A 91 -8.88 -7.49 -2.16
C PRO A 91 -9.60 -7.25 -3.48
N GLY A 92 -10.74 -6.56 -3.47
CA GLY A 92 -11.48 -6.15 -4.67
C GLY A 92 -10.83 -5.02 -5.48
N GLY A 93 -9.64 -4.55 -5.09
CA GLY A 93 -8.87 -3.53 -5.79
C GLY A 93 -9.28 -2.09 -5.54
N ASN A 94 -10.20 -1.83 -4.60
CA ASN A 94 -10.57 -0.45 -4.27
C ASN A 94 -9.49 0.20 -3.42
N VAL A 95 -9.02 1.38 -3.84
CA VAL A 95 -8.03 2.17 -3.10
C VAL A 95 -8.71 3.35 -2.42
N SER A 96 -8.25 3.66 -1.21
CA SER A 96 -8.72 4.80 -0.42
C SER A 96 -7.60 5.32 0.47
N ILE A 97 -7.70 6.57 0.92
CA ILE A 97 -6.82 7.09 1.97
C ILE A 97 -7.23 6.42 3.28
N PHE A 98 -6.25 5.85 3.98
CA PHE A 98 -6.47 5.34 5.32
C PHE A 98 -6.38 6.50 6.32
N GLU A 99 -7.54 7.01 6.70
CA GLU A 99 -7.66 8.05 7.70
C GLU A 99 -7.42 7.47 9.10
N LEU A 100 -6.22 7.69 9.64
CA LEU A 100 -5.93 7.45 11.05
C LEU A 100 -6.77 8.42 11.87
N THR A 101 -7.94 7.96 12.31
CA THR A 101 -8.86 8.77 13.10
C THR A 101 -8.34 8.90 14.54
N ILE A 102 -7.28 9.69 14.73
CA ILE A 102 -6.75 10.06 16.05
C ILE A 102 -7.57 11.21 16.65
N VAL A 103 -8.27 12.00 15.83
CA VAL A 103 -8.97 13.21 16.28
C VAL A 103 -10.38 12.94 16.81
N LEU A 104 -11.12 11.96 16.27
CA LEU A 104 -12.53 11.75 16.63
C LEU A 104 -12.72 11.08 18.00
N VAL A 105 -11.77 10.23 18.43
CA VAL A 105 -11.83 9.55 19.74
C VAL A 105 -11.63 10.55 20.91
N LEU A 106 -10.82 11.59 20.71
CA LEU A 106 -10.60 12.62 21.74
C LEU A 106 -11.80 13.58 21.85
N VAL A 107 -12.45 13.91 20.73
CA VAL A 107 -13.61 14.81 20.73
C VAL A 107 -14.83 14.14 21.36
N GLN A 108 -15.10 12.86 21.09
CA GLN A 108 -16.20 12.12 21.74
C GLN A 108 -16.00 11.95 23.25
N ASN A 109 -14.76 11.71 23.69
CA ASN A 109 -14.43 11.62 25.12
C ASN A 109 -14.52 12.97 25.85
N LEU A 110 -14.27 14.10 25.16
CA LEU A 110 -14.39 15.44 25.75
C LEU A 110 -15.86 15.87 25.98
N PHE A 111 -16.78 15.44 25.12
CA PHE A 111 -18.22 15.75 25.27
C PHE A 111 -18.92 14.96 26.41
N MET A 112 -18.36 13.82 26.83
CA MET A 112 -18.92 13.07 27.98
C MET A 112 -18.49 13.63 29.34
N ILE A 113 -17.37 14.34 29.42
CA ILE A 113 -16.81 14.83 30.71
C ILE A 113 -17.38 16.21 31.10
N THR A 114 -17.99 16.94 30.17
CA THR A 114 -18.53 18.30 30.40
C THR A 114 -20.03 18.35 30.69
N ASN A 115 -20.71 17.19 30.80
CA ASN A 115 -22.14 17.10 31.15
C ASN A 115 -22.35 16.43 32.53
N ILE A 116 -21.69 16.95 33.57
CA ILE A 116 -22.04 16.71 34.98
C ILE A 116 -22.12 18.06 35.70
#